data_AF-A0A024E4V5-F1
#
_entry.id   AF-A0A024E4V5-F1
#
_cell.length_a   1.000
_cell.length_b   1.000
_cell.length_c   1.000
_cell.angle_alpha   90.00
_cell.angle_beta   90.00
_cell.angle_gamma   90.00
#
_symmetry.space_group_name_H-M   'P 1'
#
loop_
_entity.id
_entity.type
_entity.pdbx_description
1 polymer ?
#
loop_
_entity_poly.entity_id
_entity_poly.type
_entity_poly.pdbx_seq_one_letter_code
_entity_poly.pdbx_strand_id
1 'polypeptide(L)' 'MPLWLQPFNEQFRILGSDGQPLAYVPYHIKDEAGRVYTGFSDESGHTPRITTKKQETLEITTGVAALEKWGDA' A
#
# COMPACT_ATOMS: atom_id res chain seq x y z
N MET A 1 -17.31 13.17 20.29
CA MET A 1 -16.72 13.12 18.93
C MET A 1 -17.24 11.87 18.25
N PRO A 2 -17.88 11.94 17.07
CA PRO A 2 -18.38 10.74 16.40
C PRO A 2 -17.21 9.89 15.90
N LEU A 3 -17.25 8.57 16.13
CA LEU A 3 -16.21 7.61 15.73
C LEU A 3 -16.02 7.53 14.20
N TRP A 4 -16.99 8.02 13.43
CA TRP A 4 -16.96 8.10 11.96
C TRP A 4 -16.10 9.23 11.40
N LEU A 5 -15.50 10.06 12.26
CA LEU A 5 -14.58 11.15 11.87
C LEU A 5 -13.10 10.78 12.06
N GLN A 6 -12.80 9.56 12.53
CA GLN A 6 -11.42 9.11 12.71
C GLN A 6 -10.87 8.67 11.35
N PRO A 7 -9.74 9.24 10.88
CA PRO A 7 -9.14 8.81 9.64
C PRO A 7 -8.74 7.33 9.73
N PHE A 8 -9.08 6.56 8.71
CA PHE A 8 -8.72 5.15 8.62
C PHE A 8 -7.24 5.08 8.26
N ASN A 9 -6.46 4.41 9.11
CA ASN A 9 -5.01 4.45 8.99
C ASN A 9 -4.48 3.02 9.00
N GLU A 10 -4.07 2.59 7.82
CA GLU A 10 -3.78 1.23 7.44
C GLU A 10 -2.31 1.08 7.03
N GLN A 11 -1.75 -0.10 7.27
CA GLN A 11 -0.40 -0.45 6.87
C GLN A 11 -0.42 -1.84 6.27
N PHE A 12 0.26 -2.00 5.15
CA PHE A 12 0.35 -3.27 4.45
C PHE A 12 1.71 -3.90 4.69
N ARG A 13 1.73 -5.23 4.69
CA ARG A 13 2.95 -6.03 4.76
C ARG A 13 2.98 -6.98 3.57
N ILE A 14 4.04 -6.90 2.78
CA ILE A 14 4.25 -7.74 1.61
C ILE A 14 4.86 -9.07 2.08
N LEU A 15 4.15 -10.16 1.81
CA LEU A 15 4.60 -11.52 2.13
C LEU A 15 4.85 -12.31 0.85
N GLY A 16 5.85 -13.19 0.90
CA GLY A 16 6.09 -14.21 -0.11
C GLY A 16 5.10 -15.36 0.00
N SER A 17 5.15 -16.27 -0.98
CA SER A 17 4.33 -17.47 -1.00
C SER A 17 4.62 -18.43 0.17
N ASP A 18 5.79 -18.31 0.79
CA ASP A 18 6.22 -19.01 1.99
C ASP A 18 5.74 -18.33 3.30
N GLY A 19 5.01 -17.22 3.18
CA GLY A 19 4.56 -16.40 4.31
C GLY A 19 5.66 -15.52 4.92
N GLN A 20 6.87 -15.49 4.36
CA GLN A 20 7.95 -14.65 4.86
C GLN A 20 7.81 -13.21 4.35
N PRO A 21 8.17 -12.20 5.16
CA PRO A 21 8.18 -10.82 4.72
C PRO A 21 9.17 -10.59 3.59
N LEU A 22 8.75 -9.83 2.57
CA LEU A 22 9.62 -9.45 1.47
C LEU A 22 10.07 -7.99 1.64
N ALA A 23 11.35 -7.84 1.95
CA ALA A 23 11.99 -6.54 2.08
C ALA A 23 12.28 -5.91 0.72
N TYR A 24 12.27 -4.58 0.65
CA TYR A 24 12.66 -3.80 -0.52
C TYR A 24 11.91 -4.17 -1.80
N VAL A 25 10.65 -4.60 -1.67
CA VAL A 25 9.79 -4.93 -2.80
C VAL A 25 9.04 -3.67 -3.24
N PRO A 26 9.08 -3.33 -4.54
CA PRO A 26 8.34 -2.19 -5.05
C PRO A 26 6.84 -2.42 -4.89
N TYR A 27 6.12 -1.37 -4.50
CA TYR A 27 4.67 -1.36 -4.41
C TYR A 27 4.07 -0.18 -5.17
N HIS A 28 2.82 -0.36 -5.58
CA HIS A 28 1.96 0.68 -6.13
C HIS A 28 0.58 0.49 -5.52
N ILE A 29 0.16 1.46 -4.70
CA ILE A 29 -1.13 1.47 -4.02
C ILE A 29 -1.92 2.68 -4.50
N LYS A 30 -3.16 2.47 -4.93
CA LYS A 30 -4.06 3.53 -5.37
C LYS A 30 -5.35 3.50 -4.55
N ASP A 31 -5.75 4.66 -4.03
CA ASP A 31 -6.99 4.82 -3.26
C ASP A 31 -8.22 5.14 -4.13
N GLU A 32 -9.42 5.08 -3.54
CA GLU A 32 -10.69 5.36 -4.26
C GLU A 32 -10.75 6.82 -4.77
N ALA A 33 -9.99 7.72 -4.14
CA ALA A 33 -9.86 9.11 -4.59
C ALA A 33 -8.83 9.29 -5.72
N GLY A 34 -8.16 8.21 -6.14
CA GLY A 34 -7.17 8.20 -7.21
C GLY A 34 -5.78 8.66 -6.78
N ARG A 35 -5.52 8.84 -5.48
CA ARG A 35 -4.16 9.13 -4.99
C ARG A 35 -3.33 7.86 -5.08
N VAL A 36 -2.09 8.05 -5.50
CA VAL A 36 -1.14 6.96 -5.71
C VAL A 36 -0.02 7.07 -4.67
N TYR A 37 0.30 5.94 -4.06
CA TYR A 37 1.41 5.75 -3.14
C TYR A 37 2.35 4.70 -3.74
N THR A 38 3.56 5.12 -4.08
CA THR A 38 4.61 4.25 -4.61
C THR A 38 5.83 4.25 -3.71
N GLY A 39 6.64 3.21 -3.81
CA GLY A 39 7.89 3.09 -3.07
C GLY A 39 8.32 1.63 -2.92
N PHE A 40 9.20 1.38 -1.95
CA PHE A 40 9.69 0.06 -1.61
C PHE A 40 9.29 -0.29 -0.18
N SER A 41 8.97 -1.56 0.08
CA SER A 41 8.75 -2.06 1.44
C SER A 41 10.02 -1.95 2.28
N ASP A 42 9.86 -1.81 3.60
CA ASP A 42 10.97 -1.79 4.55
C ASP A 42 11.60 -3.19 4.77
N GLU A 43 12.61 -3.28 5.64
CA GLU A 43 13.31 -4.52 5.99
C GLU A 43 12.39 -5.64 6.52
N SER A 44 11.23 -5.28 7.06
CA SER A 44 10.22 -6.20 7.58
C SER A 44 9.05 -6.41 6.61
N GLY A 45 9.15 -5.86 5.39
CA GLY A 45 8.15 -5.96 4.34
C GLY A 45 6.99 -4.98 4.46
N HIS A 46 7.04 -3.97 5.34
CA HIS A 46 5.95 -3.02 5.51
C HIS A 46 6.01 -1.87 4.50
N THR A 47 4.83 -1.40 4.10
CA THR A 47 4.66 -0.12 3.43
C THR A 47 4.58 1.01 4.46
N PRO A 48 4.69 2.29 4.04
CA PRO A 48 4.26 3.41 4.86
C PRO A 48 2.80 3.26 5.28
N ARG A 49 2.43 3.95 6.36
CA ARG A 49 1.03 4.06 6.78
C ARG A 49 0.27 4.93 5.79
N ILE A 50 -0.82 4.39 5.25
CA ILE A 50 -1.72 5.09 4.34
C ILE A 50 -2.92 5.54 5.16
N THR A 51 -3.24 6.83 5.07
CA THR A 51 -4.34 7.43 5.82
C THR A 51 -5.45 7.86 4.88
N THR A 52 -6.56 7.14 4.93
CA THR A 52 -7.78 7.37 4.15
C THR A 52 -8.87 7.98 5.04
N LYS A 53 -9.90 8.57 4.44
CA LYS A 53 -10.98 9.22 5.21
C LYS A 53 -11.93 8.22 5.86
N LYS A 54 -11.99 7.01 5.31
CA LYS A 54 -12.87 5.90 5.68
C LYS A 54 -12.17 4.61 5.27
N GLN A 55 -12.65 3.48 5.76
CA GLN A 55 -12.29 2.20 5.16
C GLN A 55 -12.79 2.18 3.71
N GLU A 56 -11.90 1.91 2.77
CA GLU A 56 -12.17 1.92 1.34
C GLU A 56 -11.36 0.86 0.61
N THR A 57 -11.70 0.58 -0.65
CA THR A 57 -10.98 -0.43 -1.43
C THR A 57 -9.74 0.18 -2.05
N LEU A 58 -8.56 -0.34 -1.70
CA LEU A 58 -7.30 0.06 -2.31
C LEU A 58 -6.88 -0.93 -3.40
N GLU A 59 -6.46 -0.41 -4.55
CA GLU A 59 -5.80 -1.20 -5.59
C GLU A 59 -4.32 -1.35 -5.22
N ILE A 60 -3.89 -2.57 -4.91
CA ILE A 60 -2.53 -2.86 -4.46
C ILE A 60 -1.84 -3.76 -5.48
N THR A 61 -0.65 -3.33 -5.90
CA THR A 61 0.23 -4.06 -6.82
C THR A 61 1.63 -4.08 -6.23
N THR A 62 2.34 -5.19 -6.40
CA THR A 62 3.71 -5.39 -5.86
C THR A 62 4.63 -6.01 -6.91
N GLY A 63 5.94 -5.89 -6.70
CA GLY A 63 6.94 -6.48 -7.60
C GLY A 63 6.94 -5.86 -8.99
N VAL A 64 7.11 -6.68 -10.03
CA VAL A 64 7.18 -6.21 -11.43
C VAL A 64 5.91 -5.47 -11.84
N ALA A 65 4.73 -5.96 -11.45
CA ALA A 65 3.46 -5.31 -11.76
C ALA A 65 3.31 -3.92 -11.13
N ALA A 66 3.97 -3.67 -9.99
CA ALA A 66 4.03 -2.33 -9.41
C ALA A 66 4.90 -1.38 -10.25
N LEU A 67 6.05 -1.87 -10.73
CA LEU A 67 6.97 -1.09 -11.54
C LEU A 67 6.38 -0.71 -12.90
N GLU A 68 5.63 -1.62 -13.53
CA GLU A 68 4.91 -1.33 -14.78
C GLU A 68 4.00 -0.11 -14.62
N LYS A 69 3.27 -0.02 -13.49
CA LYS A 69 2.40 1.12 -13.19
C LYS A 69 3.13 2.41 -12.85
N TRP A 70 4.42 2.36 -12.49
CA TRP A 70 5.21 3.59 -12.27
C TRP A 70 5.57 4.28 -13.59
N GLY A 71 5.75 3.51 -14.66
CA GLY A 71 6.09 4.03 -15.98
C GLY A 71 4.92 4.67 -16.75
N ASP A 72 3.68 4.41 -16.31
CA ASP A 72 2.45 4.93 -16.91
C ASP A 72 1.94 6.24 -16.27
N ALA A 73 2.68 6.81 -15.31
CA ALA A 73 2.30 7.99 -14.53
C ALA A 73 2.90 9.30 -15.03
#